data_AF-A0A8H9FW22-F1
#
_entry.id   AF-A0A8H9FW22-F1
#
_cell.length_a   1.000
_cell.length_b   1.000
_cell.length_c   1.000
_cell.angle_alpha   90.00
_cell.angle_beta   90.00
_cell.angle_gamma   90.00
#
_symmetry.space_group_name_H-M   'P 1'
#
loop_
_entity.id
_entity.type
_entity.pdbx_description
1 polymer ?
#
loop_
_entity_poly.entity_id
_entity_poly.type
_entity_poly.pdbx_seq_one_letter_code
_entity_poly.pdbx_strand_id
1 'polypeptide(L)'
;MIEVGNVLVHEDIINNDFVCNLSKCKGVCCIEGDAGAPLTEAETKILADIYSKVKPYLTEAGIKAIEEQGTSVVDADGDLTTTCVGGNKECAYVTWENGITKCGIEKAYEMGDVQWKKPISCHLYPIRATHYPEFDVLHYDRWYICKDACSFGQELKIPVYKFLKDPLIREYGEEWYAQLENTLASKA
;
A
#
# COMPACT_ATOMS: atom_id res chain seq x y z
N MET A 1 -16.90 -15.38 0.63
CA MET A 1 -15.84 -14.97 1.58
C MET A 1 -15.11 -16.22 2.06
N ILE A 2 -13.80 -16.13 2.28
CA ILE A 2 -12.95 -17.23 2.72
C ILE A 2 -12.38 -16.87 4.09
N GLU A 3 -12.64 -17.69 5.09
CA GLU A 3 -12.12 -17.50 6.45
C GLU A 3 -10.74 -18.14 6.57
N VAL A 4 -9.76 -17.38 7.06
CA VAL A 4 -8.40 -17.84 7.34
C VAL A 4 -7.99 -17.26 8.69
N GLY A 5 -8.03 -18.08 9.74
CA GLY A 5 -7.84 -17.60 11.11
C GLY A 5 -8.86 -16.53 11.47
N ASN A 6 -8.38 -15.36 11.91
CA ASN A 6 -9.20 -14.19 12.23
C ASN A 6 -9.37 -13.21 11.05
N VAL A 7 -9.20 -13.67 9.80
CA VAL A 7 -9.28 -12.81 8.62
C VAL A 7 -10.29 -13.36 7.62
N LEU A 8 -11.22 -12.51 7.17
CA LEU A 8 -12.19 -12.79 6.13
C LEU A 8 -11.70 -12.23 4.78
N VAL A 9 -11.30 -13.12 3.88
CA VAL A 9 -10.77 -12.78 2.56
C VAL A 9 -11.88 -12.81 1.51
N HIS A 10 -12.10 -11.70 0.81
CA HIS A 10 -13.07 -11.66 -0.29
C HIS A 10 -12.59 -12.51 -1.48
N GLU A 11 -13.51 -13.23 -2.13
CA GLU A 11 -13.19 -14.16 -3.22
C GLU A 11 -12.56 -13.47 -4.45
N ASP A 12 -12.83 -12.17 -4.61
CA ASP A 12 -12.18 -11.37 -5.65
C ASP A 12 -10.66 -11.34 -5.54
N ILE A 13 -10.09 -11.48 -4.33
CA ILE A 13 -8.64 -11.55 -4.12
C ILE A 13 -8.05 -12.85 -4.70
N ILE A 14 -8.89 -13.87 -4.88
CA ILE A 14 -8.51 -15.17 -5.43
C ILE A 14 -8.81 -15.24 -6.93
N ASN A 15 -9.96 -14.71 -7.32
CA ASN A 15 -10.52 -14.85 -8.67
C ASN A 15 -10.02 -13.79 -9.65
N ASN A 16 -9.32 -12.76 -9.19
CA ASN A 16 -8.74 -11.74 -10.06
C ASN A 16 -7.21 -11.83 -10.09
N ASP A 17 -6.67 -11.58 -11.27
CA ASP A 17 -5.24 -11.46 -11.50
C ASP A 17 -4.80 -9.99 -11.45
N PHE A 18 -3.61 -9.74 -10.92
CA PHE A 18 -3.06 -8.40 -10.80
C PHE A 18 -1.54 -8.41 -10.73
N VAL A 19 -0.88 -7.58 -11.53
CA VAL A 19 0.55 -7.28 -11.40
C VAL A 19 0.78 -5.81 -11.69
N CYS A 20 1.36 -5.06 -10.75
CA CYS A 20 1.64 -3.65 -10.95
C CYS A 20 2.54 -3.41 -12.18
N ASN A 21 2.12 -2.51 -13.08
CA ASN A 21 2.85 -2.18 -14.31
C ASN A 21 3.29 -0.71 -14.33
N LEU A 22 4.35 -0.40 -13.58
CA LEU A 22 4.89 0.97 -13.48
C LEU A 22 5.37 1.53 -14.83
N SER A 23 5.80 0.67 -15.76
CA SER A 23 6.20 1.11 -17.10
C SER A 23 5.03 1.69 -17.90
N LYS A 24 3.79 1.26 -17.61
CA LYS A 24 2.55 1.76 -18.23
C LYS A 24 1.91 2.89 -17.42
N CYS A 25 1.61 2.65 -16.14
CA CYS A 25 0.83 3.59 -15.32
C CYS A 25 1.66 4.73 -14.71
N LYS A 26 3.00 4.64 -14.77
CA LYS A 26 3.96 5.63 -14.22
C LYS A 26 3.78 5.91 -12.72
N GLY A 27 3.09 5.01 -11.99
CA GLY A 27 2.82 5.10 -10.56
C GLY A 27 1.83 6.22 -10.18
N VAL A 28 0.84 6.44 -11.05
CA VAL A 28 -0.25 7.43 -10.85
C VAL A 28 -1.02 7.27 -9.52
N CYS A 29 -1.00 6.10 -8.88
CA CYS A 29 -1.60 5.88 -7.55
C CYS A 29 -0.95 6.70 -6.41
N CYS A 30 0.23 7.29 -6.63
CA CYS A 30 0.86 8.22 -5.67
C CYS A 30 0.52 9.69 -5.95
N ILE A 31 -0.21 9.97 -7.04
CA ILE A 31 -0.50 11.31 -7.55
C ILE A 31 -2.01 11.59 -7.54
N GLU A 32 -2.81 10.62 -7.97
CA GLU A 32 -4.27 10.68 -7.92
C GLU A 32 -4.77 10.14 -6.58
N GLY A 33 -5.92 10.64 -6.12
CA GLY A 33 -6.54 10.28 -4.86
C GLY A 33 -7.10 11.51 -4.15
N ASP A 34 -8.12 11.31 -3.32
CA ASP A 34 -8.75 12.40 -2.56
C ASP A 34 -8.06 12.65 -1.21
N ALA A 35 -7.32 11.65 -0.71
CA ALA A 35 -6.58 11.67 0.55
C ALA A 35 -5.29 10.83 0.45
N GLY A 36 -4.45 10.96 1.48
CA GLY A 36 -3.25 10.14 1.61
C GLY A 36 -3.55 8.66 1.84
N ALA A 37 -2.49 7.85 1.87
CA ALA A 37 -2.63 6.46 2.22
C ALA A 37 -3.05 6.31 3.69
N PRO A 38 -4.06 5.49 4.02
CA PRO A 38 -4.46 5.22 5.40
C PRO A 38 -3.31 4.65 6.23
N LEU A 39 -3.26 5.04 7.50
CA LEU A 39 -2.20 4.68 8.44
C LEU A 39 -2.80 4.17 9.75
N THR A 40 -2.11 3.25 10.38
CA THR A 40 -2.34 2.95 11.79
C THR A 40 -1.65 3.98 12.70
N GLU A 41 -2.09 4.09 13.95
CA GLU A 41 -1.40 4.93 14.97
C GLU A 41 0.07 4.51 15.19
N ALA A 42 0.41 3.24 14.95
CA ALA A 42 1.79 2.76 15.05
C ALA A 42 2.63 3.29 13.88
N GLU A 43 2.08 3.27 12.66
CA GLU A 43 2.77 3.77 11.47
C GLU A 43 3.00 5.29 11.53
N THR A 44 2.09 6.08 12.11
CA THR A 44 2.30 7.53 12.25
C THR A 44 3.53 7.85 13.12
N LYS A 45 3.74 7.09 14.20
CA LYS A 45 4.93 7.21 15.06
C LYS A 45 6.20 6.82 14.31
N ILE A 46 6.15 5.71 13.57
CA ILE A 46 7.28 5.27 12.75
C ILE A 46 7.64 6.34 11.70
N LEU A 47 6.66 6.91 11.02
CA LEU A 47 6.86 7.98 10.04
C LEU A 47 7.56 9.20 10.65
N ALA A 48 7.14 9.61 11.86
CA ALA A 48 7.79 10.69 12.59
C ALA A 48 9.25 10.37 12.91
N ASP A 49 9.53 9.15 13.39
CA ASP A 49 10.88 8.72 13.78
C ASP A 49 11.85 8.64 12.60
N ILE A 50 11.39 8.13 11.45
CA ILE A 50 12.24 7.93 10.28
C ILE A 50 12.37 9.16 9.38
N TYR A 51 11.56 10.20 9.59
CA TYR A 51 11.44 11.34 8.66
C TYR A 51 12.80 11.98 8.34
N SER A 52 13.66 12.19 9.34
CA SER A 52 14.99 12.79 9.12
C SER A 52 15.86 12.03 8.11
N LYS A 53 15.70 10.70 8.05
CA LYS A 53 16.42 9.81 7.13
C LYS A 53 15.70 9.64 5.79
N VAL A 54 14.36 9.77 5.77
CA VAL A 54 13.57 9.72 4.55
C VAL A 54 13.64 11.05 3.77
N LYS A 55 13.78 12.18 4.48
CA LYS A 55 13.79 13.54 3.92
C LYS A 55 14.69 13.72 2.68
N PRO A 56 15.93 13.20 2.62
CA PRO A 56 16.81 13.35 1.45
C PRO A 56 16.27 12.71 0.16
N TYR A 57 15.28 11.81 0.27
CA TYR A 57 14.67 11.11 -0.86
C TYR A 57 13.41 11.80 -1.39
N LEU A 58 12.93 12.83 -0.69
CA LEU A 58 11.67 13.51 -0.99
C LEU A 58 11.87 14.73 -1.88
N THR A 59 10.79 15.16 -2.53
CA THR A 59 10.79 16.42 -3.26
C THR A 59 10.67 17.62 -2.32
N GLU A 60 11.10 18.79 -2.77
CA GLU A 60 10.94 20.04 -2.01
C GLU A 60 9.48 20.31 -1.63
N ALA A 61 8.54 20.03 -2.54
CA ALA A 61 7.11 20.16 -2.29
C ALA A 61 6.61 19.21 -1.19
N GLY A 62 7.05 17.94 -1.24
CA GLY A 62 6.74 16.94 -0.21
C GLY A 62 7.33 17.29 1.15
N ILE A 63 8.59 17.74 1.19
CA ILE A 63 9.25 18.22 2.41
C ILE A 63 8.46 19.37 3.01
N LYS A 64 8.13 20.38 2.21
CA LYS A 64 7.36 21.54 2.66
C LYS A 64 6.01 21.13 3.24
N ALA A 65 5.28 20.24 2.55
CA ALA A 65 4.00 19.75 3.04
C ALA A 65 4.12 19.05 4.40
N ILE A 66 5.15 18.21 4.57
CA ILE A 66 5.40 17.52 5.84
C ILE A 66 5.81 18.48 6.96
N GLU A 67 6.63 19.49 6.66
CA GLU A 67 7.04 20.49 7.67
C GLU A 67 5.88 21.40 8.10
N GLU A 68 4.92 21.67 7.21
CA GLU A 68 3.75 22.50 7.50
C GLU A 68 2.63 21.73 8.21
N GLN A 69 2.40 20.47 7.83
CA GLN A 69 1.22 19.69 8.24
C GLN A 69 1.53 18.52 9.18
N GLY A 70 2.79 18.06 9.19
CA GLY A 70 3.23 16.85 9.88
C GLY A 70 3.52 15.69 8.92
N THR A 71 4.11 14.61 9.44
CA THR A 71 4.41 13.38 8.67
C THR A 71 3.16 12.57 8.32
N SER A 72 2.07 12.82 9.03
CA SER A 72 0.74 12.26 8.82
C SER A 72 -0.30 13.30 9.24
N VAL A 73 -1.50 13.21 8.67
CA VAL A 73 -2.63 14.09 8.98
C VAL A 73 -3.88 13.26 9.31
N VAL A 74 -4.86 13.89 9.93
CA VAL A 74 -6.23 13.37 10.00
C VAL A 74 -6.99 13.97 8.83
N ASP A 75 -7.59 13.14 7.98
CA ASP A 75 -8.35 13.60 6.82
C ASP A 75 -9.77 14.07 7.21
N ALA A 76 -10.59 14.40 6.20
CA ALA A 76 -11.94 14.92 6.40
C ALA A 76 -12.92 13.87 6.99
N ASP A 77 -12.62 12.59 6.82
CA ASP A 77 -13.41 11.47 7.32
C ASP A 77 -12.98 11.04 8.74
N GLY A 78 -11.88 11.62 9.24
CA GLY A 78 -11.35 11.36 10.57
C GLY A 78 -10.27 10.27 10.60
N ASP A 79 -9.82 9.81 9.43
CA ASP A 79 -8.83 8.76 9.30
C ASP A 79 -7.40 9.31 9.31
N LEU A 80 -6.47 8.58 9.92
CA LEU A 80 -5.05 8.90 9.86
C LEU A 80 -4.52 8.54 8.47
N THR A 81 -3.91 9.50 7.78
CA THR A 81 -3.36 9.31 6.44
C THR A 81 -1.98 9.95 6.28
N THR A 82 -1.24 9.50 5.25
CA THR A 82 0.00 10.19 4.85
C THR A 82 -0.30 11.61 4.38
N THR A 83 0.55 12.56 4.71
CA THR A 83 0.42 13.94 4.22
C THR A 83 0.45 14.02 2.69
N CYS A 84 -0.41 14.86 2.11
CA CYS A 84 -0.43 15.17 0.69
C CYS A 84 -0.01 16.63 0.43
N VAL A 85 0.63 16.87 -0.71
CA VAL A 85 1.00 18.22 -1.14
C VAL A 85 -0.26 19.02 -1.41
N GLY A 86 -0.35 20.21 -0.79
CA GLY A 86 -1.54 21.06 -0.91
C GLY A 86 -2.83 20.46 -0.34
N GLY A 87 -2.74 19.42 0.48
CA GLY A 87 -3.86 18.78 1.18
C GLY A 87 -4.47 17.58 0.45
N ASN A 88 -4.51 17.57 -0.90
CA ASN A 88 -5.21 16.53 -1.67
C ASN A 88 -4.60 16.24 -3.05
N LYS A 89 -3.32 16.56 -3.26
CA LYS A 89 -2.63 16.24 -4.52
C LYS A 89 -1.75 15.01 -4.34
N GLU A 90 -0.53 15.06 -4.85
CA GLU A 90 0.43 13.98 -4.70
C GLU A 90 0.77 13.70 -3.23
N CYS A 91 1.03 12.44 -2.92
CA CYS A 91 1.54 12.04 -1.61
C CYS A 91 2.87 12.77 -1.33
N ALA A 92 3.05 13.34 -0.15
CA ALA A 92 4.27 14.08 0.20
C ALA A 92 5.53 13.20 0.19
N TYR A 93 5.37 11.87 0.23
CA TYR A 93 6.46 10.91 0.16
C TYR A 93 6.80 10.48 -1.27
N VAL A 94 6.17 11.05 -2.29
CA VAL A 94 6.46 10.72 -3.69
C VAL A 94 7.80 11.33 -4.14
N THR A 95 8.51 10.58 -4.97
CA THR A 95 9.72 11.02 -5.68
C THR A 95 9.67 10.50 -7.12
N TRP A 96 10.60 10.93 -7.97
CA TRP A 96 10.60 10.58 -9.39
C TRP A 96 11.95 10.00 -9.82
N GLU A 97 11.87 8.93 -10.61
CA GLU A 97 13.01 8.33 -11.28
C GLU A 97 12.65 8.05 -12.73
N ASN A 98 13.35 8.68 -13.67
CA ASN A 98 13.14 8.51 -15.12
C ASN A 98 11.67 8.68 -15.55
N GLY A 99 10.96 9.64 -14.93
CA GLY A 99 9.55 9.93 -15.23
C GLY A 99 8.55 8.91 -14.66
N ILE A 100 8.97 8.02 -13.76
CA ILE A 100 8.11 7.10 -13.01
C ILE A 100 8.12 7.53 -11.54
N THR A 101 6.95 7.58 -10.92
CA THR A 101 6.87 7.89 -9.48
C THR A 101 7.36 6.72 -8.64
N LYS A 102 7.98 7.05 -7.51
CA LYS A 102 8.50 6.14 -6.51
C LYS A 102 8.12 6.66 -5.12
N CYS A 103 8.17 5.79 -4.12
CA CYS A 103 8.00 6.18 -2.74
C CYS A 103 9.39 6.45 -2.13
N GLY A 104 9.60 7.64 -1.56
CA GLY A 104 10.84 7.99 -0.89
C GLY A 104 11.11 7.15 0.36
N ILE A 105 10.07 6.66 1.03
CA ILE A 105 10.21 5.71 2.17
C ILE A 105 10.76 4.38 1.65
N GLU A 106 10.19 3.84 0.59
CA GLU A 106 10.66 2.59 -0.01
C GLU A 106 12.11 2.73 -0.50
N LYS A 107 12.44 3.87 -1.11
CA LYS A 107 13.81 4.16 -1.53
C LYS A 107 14.79 4.23 -0.36
N ALA A 108 14.42 4.88 0.74
CA ALA A 108 15.25 4.90 1.95
C ALA A 108 15.46 3.48 2.51
N TYR A 109 14.44 2.62 2.43
CA TYR A 109 14.54 1.22 2.83
C TYR A 109 15.47 0.41 1.90
N GLU A 110 15.33 0.56 0.59
CA GLU A 110 16.18 -0.08 -0.42
C GLU A 110 17.66 0.30 -0.26
N MET A 111 17.92 1.54 0.20
CA MET A 111 19.26 2.04 0.49
C MET A 111 19.80 1.62 1.88
N GLY A 112 18.96 1.04 2.73
CA GLY A 112 19.33 0.58 4.09
C GLY A 112 19.31 1.69 5.16
N ASP A 113 18.90 2.91 4.83
CA ASP A 113 18.85 4.04 5.74
C ASP A 113 17.76 3.89 6.81
N VAL A 114 16.68 3.19 6.46
CA VAL A 114 15.57 2.83 7.35
C VAL A 114 15.27 1.34 7.27
N GLN A 115 14.71 0.78 8.35
CA GLN A 115 14.32 -0.63 8.42
C GLN A 115 12.82 -0.84 8.19
N TRP A 116 12.12 0.21 7.78
CA TRP A 116 10.68 0.21 7.55
C TRP A 116 10.39 0.58 6.10
N LYS A 117 9.61 -0.28 5.43
CA LYS A 117 9.11 -0.09 4.06
C LYS A 117 7.97 0.94 4.04
N LYS A 118 7.35 1.19 2.89
CA LYS A 118 6.13 2.01 2.81
C LYS A 118 4.96 1.49 3.70
N PRO A 119 3.96 2.36 3.99
CA PRO A 119 2.77 1.99 4.76
C PRO A 119 2.11 0.71 4.27
N ILE A 120 1.50 -0.06 5.18
CA ILE A 120 0.87 -1.33 4.83
C ILE A 120 -0.26 -1.15 3.84
N SER A 121 -1.07 -0.11 3.99
CA SER A 121 -2.15 0.22 3.05
C SER A 121 -1.64 0.45 1.62
N CYS A 122 -0.47 1.07 1.44
CA CYS A 122 0.19 1.22 0.14
C CYS A 122 0.83 -0.08 -0.37
N HIS A 123 1.27 -0.95 0.52
CA HIS A 123 1.97 -2.19 0.17
C HIS A 123 0.98 -3.30 -0.19
N LEU A 124 -0.16 -3.37 0.49
CA LEU A 124 -1.24 -4.30 0.20
C LEU A 124 -2.07 -3.91 -1.01
N TYR A 125 -1.96 -2.70 -1.56
CA TYR A 125 -2.78 -2.30 -2.71
C TYR A 125 -2.60 -3.28 -3.91
N PRO A 126 -3.68 -3.84 -4.49
CA PRO A 126 -5.08 -3.40 -4.43
C PRO A 126 -5.97 -4.03 -3.34
N ILE A 127 -5.41 -4.73 -2.36
CA ILE A 127 -6.16 -5.16 -1.17
C ILE A 127 -6.35 -3.97 -0.21
N ARG A 128 -7.59 -3.78 0.25
CA ARG A 128 -7.94 -2.90 1.37
C ARG A 128 -8.40 -3.73 2.55
N ALA A 129 -7.88 -3.41 3.73
CA ALA A 129 -8.23 -4.06 4.98
C ALA A 129 -9.17 -3.17 5.78
N THR A 130 -10.23 -3.76 6.32
CA THR A 130 -11.09 -3.17 7.33
C THR A 130 -10.87 -3.92 8.63
N HIS A 131 -10.44 -3.22 9.67
CA HIS A 131 -10.11 -3.80 10.97
C HIS A 131 -11.31 -3.74 11.93
N TYR A 132 -11.75 -4.89 12.41
CA TYR A 132 -12.73 -4.99 13.50
C TYR A 132 -12.03 -5.50 14.78
N PRO A 133 -12.62 -5.32 15.98
CA PRO A 133 -11.98 -5.73 17.22
C PRO A 133 -11.55 -7.20 17.30
N GLU A 134 -12.22 -8.09 16.57
CA GLU A 134 -11.99 -9.55 16.63
C GLU A 134 -11.47 -10.15 15.33
N PHE A 135 -11.61 -9.46 14.19
CA PHE A 135 -11.23 -9.97 12.88
C PHE A 135 -10.98 -8.84 11.88
N ASP A 136 -10.26 -9.17 10.81
CA ASP A 136 -10.07 -8.28 9.67
C ASP A 136 -10.89 -8.75 8.47
N VAL A 137 -11.26 -7.80 7.60
CA VAL A 137 -11.87 -8.10 6.31
C VAL A 137 -11.01 -7.55 5.19
N LEU A 138 -10.59 -8.42 4.27
CA LEU A 138 -9.80 -8.05 3.10
C LEU A 138 -10.68 -7.98 1.86
N HIS A 139 -10.68 -6.82 1.21
CA HIS A 139 -11.41 -6.56 -0.02
C HIS A 139 -10.45 -6.23 -1.17
N TYR A 140 -10.83 -6.65 -2.37
CA TYR A 140 -10.17 -6.21 -3.60
C TYR A 140 -10.76 -4.88 -4.06
N ASP A 141 -9.96 -3.82 -4.01
CA ASP A 141 -10.33 -2.50 -4.50
C ASP A 141 -10.19 -2.40 -6.03
N ARG A 142 -11.14 -1.72 -6.67
CA ARG A 142 -11.22 -1.58 -8.12
C ARG A 142 -11.11 -0.11 -8.49
N TRP A 143 -9.87 0.33 -8.73
CA TRP A 143 -9.60 1.69 -9.18
C TRP A 143 -9.22 1.72 -10.66
N TYR A 144 -9.87 2.58 -11.44
CA TYR A 144 -9.72 2.65 -12.90
C TYR A 144 -8.27 2.87 -13.36
N ILE A 145 -7.44 3.53 -12.55
CA ILE A 145 -6.01 3.77 -12.85
C ILE A 145 -5.19 2.46 -12.92
N CYS A 146 -5.70 1.38 -12.32
CA CYS A 146 -5.03 0.09 -12.26
C CYS A 146 -5.41 -0.84 -13.41
N LYS A 147 -6.15 -0.36 -14.42
CA LYS A 147 -6.53 -1.15 -15.59
C LYS A 147 -5.35 -1.87 -16.24
N ASP A 148 -4.22 -1.17 -16.43
CA ASP A 148 -3.01 -1.76 -17.01
C ASP A 148 -2.42 -2.87 -16.13
N ALA A 149 -2.54 -2.76 -14.80
CA ALA A 149 -2.06 -3.76 -13.86
C ALA A 149 -2.96 -5.02 -13.86
N CYS A 150 -4.28 -4.84 -14.00
CA CYS A 150 -5.22 -5.96 -14.16
C CYS A 150 -4.96 -6.71 -15.46
N SER A 151 -4.83 -6.00 -16.59
CA SER A 151 -4.53 -6.64 -17.89
C SER A 151 -3.18 -7.37 -17.87
N PHE A 152 -2.16 -6.79 -17.24
CA PHE A 152 -0.86 -7.43 -17.12
C PHE A 152 -0.89 -8.66 -16.20
N GLY A 153 -1.65 -8.59 -15.10
CA GLY A 153 -1.89 -9.74 -14.23
C GLY A 153 -2.54 -10.90 -14.97
N GLN A 154 -3.58 -10.64 -15.77
CA GLN A 154 -4.27 -11.64 -16.58
C GLN A 154 -3.35 -12.29 -17.63
N GLU A 155 -2.47 -11.50 -18.25
CA GLU A 155 -1.47 -12.01 -19.20
C GLU A 155 -0.49 -12.97 -18.52
N LEU A 156 -0.02 -12.61 -17.33
CA LEU A 156 0.92 -13.42 -16.54
C LEU A 156 0.25 -14.54 -15.74
N LYS A 157 -1.09 -14.51 -15.62
CA LYS A 157 -1.90 -15.42 -14.78
C LYS A 157 -1.43 -15.44 -13.33
N ILE A 158 -1.19 -14.26 -12.76
CA ILE A 158 -0.78 -14.09 -11.37
C ILE A 158 -1.96 -13.54 -10.55
N PRO A 159 -2.58 -14.37 -9.69
CA PRO A 159 -3.64 -13.95 -8.78
C PRO A 159 -3.19 -12.88 -7.80
N VAL A 160 -4.11 -12.02 -7.36
CA VAL A 160 -3.83 -10.92 -6.43
C VAL A 160 -3.12 -11.41 -5.16
N TYR A 161 -3.60 -12.48 -4.51
CA TYR A 161 -2.96 -13.00 -3.29
C TYR A 161 -1.52 -13.53 -3.49
N LYS A 162 -1.16 -13.92 -4.72
CA LYS A 162 0.21 -14.34 -5.05
C LYS A 162 1.10 -13.13 -5.31
N PHE A 163 0.60 -12.14 -6.03
CA PHE A 163 1.31 -10.87 -6.24
C PHE A 163 1.60 -10.17 -4.90
N LEU A 164 0.64 -10.21 -3.97
CA LEU A 164 0.73 -9.59 -2.65
C LEU A 164 1.25 -10.53 -1.55
N LYS A 165 1.99 -11.58 -1.90
CA LYS A 165 2.57 -12.52 -0.92
C LYS A 165 3.36 -11.79 0.17
N ASP A 166 4.33 -10.97 -0.22
CA ASP A 166 5.21 -10.24 0.71
C ASP A 166 4.44 -9.31 1.66
N PRO A 167 3.55 -8.41 1.19
CA PRO A 167 2.78 -7.56 2.10
C PRO A 167 1.78 -8.34 2.97
N LEU A 168 1.17 -9.43 2.45
CA LEU A 168 0.28 -10.26 3.25
C LEU A 168 1.03 -10.98 4.37
N ILE A 169 2.24 -11.49 4.10
CA ILE A 169 3.11 -12.07 5.13
C ILE A 169 3.56 -11.00 6.11
N ARG A 170 3.86 -9.78 5.65
CA ARG A 170 4.26 -8.68 6.52
C ARG A 170 3.18 -8.34 7.54
N GLU A 171 1.92 -8.37 7.13
CA GLU A 171 0.78 -8.01 7.98
C GLU A 171 0.30 -9.17 8.85
N TYR A 172 0.10 -10.35 8.25
CA TYR A 172 -0.57 -11.48 8.89
C TYR A 172 0.36 -12.65 9.26
N GLY A 173 1.63 -12.61 8.83
CA GLY A 173 2.63 -13.63 9.10
C GLY A 173 2.67 -14.78 8.09
N GLU A 174 3.79 -15.52 8.08
CA GLU A 174 4.02 -16.64 7.17
C GLU A 174 3.03 -17.80 7.39
N GLU A 175 2.72 -18.10 8.65
CA GLU A 175 1.77 -19.18 9.00
C GLU A 175 0.37 -18.88 8.46
N TRP A 176 -0.09 -17.64 8.57
CA TRP A 176 -1.39 -17.23 8.03
C TRP A 176 -1.42 -17.35 6.50
N TYR A 177 -0.37 -16.88 5.82
CA TYR A 177 -0.28 -16.99 4.36
C TYR A 177 -0.29 -18.45 3.90
N ALA A 178 0.43 -19.33 4.60
CA ALA A 178 0.40 -20.76 4.32
C ALA A 178 -0.99 -21.37 4.53
N GLN A 179 -1.72 -20.95 5.57
CA GLN A 179 -3.11 -21.37 5.79
C GLN A 179 -4.05 -20.91 4.67
N LEU A 180 -3.86 -19.68 4.16
CA LEU A 180 -4.60 -19.18 3.00
C LEU A 180 -4.35 -20.09 1.79
N GLU A 181 -3.09 -20.35 1.43
CA GLU A 181 -2.75 -21.23 0.29
C GLU A 181 -3.34 -22.63 0.44
N ASN A 182 -3.26 -23.23 1.63
CA ASN A 182 -3.82 -24.55 1.91
C ASN A 182 -5.35 -24.57 1.80
N THR A 183 -6.01 -23.52 2.30
CA THR A 183 -7.48 -23.38 2.22
C THR A 183 -7.94 -23.33 0.77
N LEU A 184 -7.20 -22.63 -0.10
CA LEU A 184 -7.50 -22.55 -1.53
C LEU A 184 -7.23 -23.87 -2.26
N ALA A 185 -6.13 -24.57 -1.92
CA ALA A 185 -5.80 -25.86 -2.50
C ALA A 185 -6.83 -26.95 -2.15
N SER A 186 -7.38 -26.92 -0.94
CA SER A 186 -8.40 -27.89 -0.49
C SER A 186 -9.77 -27.74 -1.17
N LYS A 187 -10.01 -26.61 -1.85
CA LYS A 187 -11.26 -26.28 -2.54
C LYS A 187 -11.19 -26.50 -4.05
N ALA A 188 -10.01 -26.81 -4.59
CA ALA A 188 -9.76 -27.08 -6.01
C ALA A 188 -9.92 -28.58 -6.35
#